data_AF-A0A940JE57-F1
#
_entry.id   AF-A0A940JE57-F1
#
_cell.length_a   1.000
_cell.length_b   1.000
_cell.length_c   1.000
_cell.angle_alpha   90.00
_cell.angle_beta   90.00
_cell.angle_gamma   90.00
#
_symmetry.space_group_name_H-M   'P 1'
#
loop_
_entity.id
_entity.type
_entity.pdbx_description
1 polymer ?
#
loop_
_entity_poly.entity_id
_entity_poly.type
_entity_poly.pdbx_seq_one_letter_code
_entity_poly.pdbx_strand_id
1 'polypeptide(L)'
;MTRTAKALRSLALAAVFVVPGASVAQARDVAGGVTISQDPVPASIKYPTVDGPTAKLLDDGRAAAPTLAPDAVKKAIWAANKIIGKPYRYGGGHARFNDSGYDCSGTVSFALRGGKLVESPLDSSSFLKWEEAGEGDWITVYTNPGHAFVVIAGLRLDTSASGDPSGNKGPRWRPVLRSTSGFKARHPEGL
;
A
#
# COMPACT_ATOMS: atom_id res chain seq x y z
N MET A 1 61.73 7.19 -9.56
CA MET A 1 62.55 6.49 -8.55
C MET A 1 61.61 5.59 -7.73
N THR A 2 61.16 4.44 -8.23
CA THR A 2 61.71 3.06 -8.04
C THR A 2 61.98 2.62 -6.61
N ARG A 3 61.16 1.66 -6.11
CA ARG A 3 61.49 0.34 -5.48
C ARG A 3 60.35 -0.10 -4.50
N THR A 4 59.53 -1.13 -4.74
CA THR A 4 59.70 -2.61 -4.53
C THR A 4 60.43 -2.98 -3.22
N ALA A 5 60.10 -3.99 -2.40
CA ALA A 5 59.15 -5.12 -2.30
C ALA A 5 59.11 -5.52 -0.78
N LYS A 6 58.33 -6.48 -0.25
CA LYS A 6 58.53 -7.94 -0.40
C LYS A 6 57.48 -8.70 0.45
N ALA A 7 56.95 -9.76 -0.16
CA ALA A 7 56.08 -10.76 0.45
C ALA A 7 56.85 -11.73 1.38
N LEU A 8 56.14 -12.37 2.31
CA LEU A 8 56.55 -13.67 2.86
C LEU A 8 55.45 -14.71 2.60
N ARG A 9 55.83 -15.73 1.85
CA ARG A 9 55.12 -17.00 1.68
C ARG A 9 55.61 -17.96 2.74
N SER A 10 54.71 -18.72 3.36
CA SER A 10 55.05 -19.96 4.04
C SER A 10 54.22 -21.10 3.44
N LEU A 11 54.91 -22.14 3.00
CA LEU A 11 54.41 -23.38 2.41
C LEU A 11 54.99 -24.53 3.22
N ALA A 12 54.14 -25.45 3.69
CA ALA A 12 54.42 -26.85 4.08
C ALA A 12 53.19 -27.36 4.86
N LEU A 13 52.71 -28.60 4.79
CA LEU A 13 52.97 -29.78 3.96
C LEU A 13 51.75 -30.69 4.22
N ALA A 14 51.26 -31.40 3.20
CA ALA A 14 50.13 -32.32 3.32
C ALA A 14 50.48 -33.57 4.14
N ALA A 15 49.54 -34.04 4.95
CA ALA A 15 49.51 -35.41 5.47
C ALA A 15 48.14 -36.02 5.18
N VAL A 16 48.11 -37.01 4.30
CA VAL A 16 46.94 -37.84 4.00
C VAL A 16 46.93 -39.00 5.00
N PHE A 17 45.83 -39.16 5.73
CA PHE A 17 45.50 -40.40 6.43
C PHE A 17 44.16 -40.91 5.92
N VAL A 18 44.16 -42.17 5.45
CA VAL A 18 42.98 -42.98 5.12
C VAL A 18 42.99 -44.15 6.07
N VAL A 19 41.91 -44.40 6.82
CA VAL A 19 41.27 -45.73 7.04
C VAL A 19 39.85 -45.54 7.67
N PRO A 20 38.97 -46.56 7.82
CA PRO A 20 37.60 -46.56 7.29
C PRO A 20 36.50 -46.72 8.37
N GLY A 21 35.22 -46.81 7.98
CA GLY A 21 34.19 -47.44 8.83
C GLY A 21 32.76 -46.92 8.64
N ALA A 22 31.88 -47.81 8.19
CA ALA A 22 30.44 -47.61 8.15
C ALA A 22 29.80 -47.94 9.52
N SER A 23 28.78 -47.20 9.95
CA SER A 23 27.42 -47.72 10.26
C SER A 23 26.58 -46.79 11.14
N VAL A 24 25.28 -46.94 10.92
CA VAL A 24 24.08 -46.23 11.37
C VAL A 24 23.93 -46.15 12.90
N ALA A 25 23.41 -45.02 13.40
CA ALA A 25 22.50 -44.99 14.55
C ALA A 25 21.61 -43.74 14.49
N GLN A 26 20.29 -43.97 14.37
CA GLN A 26 19.23 -43.00 14.59
C GLN A 26 19.17 -42.54 16.05
N ALA A 27 18.55 -41.37 16.26
CA ALA A 27 17.51 -41.04 17.26
C ALA A 27 17.66 -39.53 17.61
N ARG A 28 16.64 -38.68 17.78
CA ARG A 28 15.25 -38.86 18.23
C ARG A 28 14.39 -37.73 17.67
N ASP A 29 13.14 -38.04 17.37
CA ASP A 29 12.06 -37.05 17.27
C ASP A 29 12.02 -36.19 18.53
N VAL A 30 12.07 -34.87 18.35
CA VAL A 30 11.48 -33.90 19.28
C VAL A 30 10.59 -33.00 18.44
N ALA A 31 9.31 -33.06 18.78
CA ALA A 31 8.21 -32.33 18.18
C ALA A 31 8.33 -30.81 18.34
N GLY A 32 7.67 -30.09 17.43
CA GLY A 32 7.15 -28.75 17.71
C GLY A 32 7.85 -27.62 16.97
N GLY A 33 7.51 -27.45 15.70
CA GLY A 33 7.92 -26.27 14.94
C GLY A 33 7.52 -26.40 13.48
N VAL A 34 6.24 -26.22 13.17
CA VAL A 34 5.83 -26.01 11.78
C VAL A 34 6.39 -24.65 11.37
N THR A 35 7.54 -24.64 10.70
CA THR A 35 7.91 -23.52 9.84
C THR A 35 6.92 -23.55 8.68
N ILE A 36 5.81 -22.82 8.80
CA ILE A 36 5.03 -22.46 7.62
C ILE A 36 5.92 -21.48 6.87
N SER A 37 6.73 -22.00 5.94
CA SER A 37 7.10 -21.23 4.76
C SER A 37 5.77 -20.87 4.10
N GLN A 38 5.28 -19.67 4.41
CA GLN A 38 4.03 -19.19 3.87
C GLN A 38 4.33 -18.85 2.41
N ASP A 39 4.07 -19.82 1.53
CA ASP A 39 4.00 -19.57 0.10
C ASP A 39 3.10 -18.34 -0.10
N PRO A 40 3.48 -17.37 -0.96
CA PRO A 40 2.66 -16.18 -1.17
C PRO A 40 1.28 -16.63 -1.63
N VAL A 41 0.28 -16.41 -0.77
CA VAL A 41 -1.13 -16.64 -1.12
C VAL A 41 -1.35 -15.87 -2.42
N PRO A 42 -1.76 -16.52 -3.52
CA PRO A 42 -1.94 -15.82 -4.78
C PRO A 42 -2.96 -14.70 -4.55
N ALA A 43 -2.52 -13.46 -4.77
CA ALA A 43 -3.35 -12.29 -4.58
C ALA A 43 -4.66 -12.48 -5.37
N SER A 44 -5.81 -12.38 -4.69
CA SER A 44 -7.10 -12.46 -5.36
C SER A 44 -7.16 -11.37 -6.43
N ILE A 45 -7.48 -11.73 -7.67
CA ILE A 45 -7.60 -10.75 -8.76
C ILE A 45 -8.66 -9.69 -8.42
N LYS A 46 -9.72 -10.08 -7.70
CA LYS A 46 -10.78 -9.15 -7.27
C LYS A 46 -10.40 -8.34 -6.03
N TYR A 47 -9.64 -8.95 -5.12
CA TYR A 47 -9.25 -8.38 -3.84
C TYR A 47 -7.74 -8.52 -3.63
N PRO A 48 -6.92 -7.78 -4.40
CA PRO A 48 -5.49 -7.94 -4.33
C PRO A 48 -4.99 -7.55 -2.94
N THR A 49 -4.01 -8.29 -2.45
CA THR A 49 -3.38 -8.09 -1.13
C THR A 49 -1.87 -8.07 -1.23
N VAL A 50 -1.22 -7.45 -0.24
CA VAL A 50 0.23 -7.43 -0.07
C VAL A 50 0.56 -7.61 1.40
N ASP A 51 1.67 -8.28 1.72
CA ASP A 51 2.08 -8.46 3.11
C ASP A 51 2.55 -7.16 3.76
N GLY A 52 2.31 -7.05 5.07
CA GLY A 52 2.72 -5.91 5.88
C GLY A 52 1.63 -4.84 6.05
N PRO A 53 2.01 -3.63 6.51
CA PRO A 53 1.07 -2.56 6.85
C PRO A 53 0.86 -1.53 5.72
N THR A 54 1.57 -1.63 4.59
CA THR A 54 1.54 -0.60 3.54
C THR A 54 0.95 -1.16 2.25
N ALA A 55 0.07 -0.37 1.61
CA ALA A 55 -0.55 -0.76 0.36
C ALA A 55 0.47 -0.69 -0.78
N LYS A 56 0.29 -1.51 -1.81
CA LYS A 56 1.19 -1.56 -2.96
C LYS A 56 0.44 -1.19 -4.25
N LEU A 57 0.99 -0.26 -5.01
CA LEU A 57 0.52 0.05 -6.36
C LEU A 57 0.92 -1.10 -7.30
N LEU A 58 -0.04 -1.62 -8.05
CA LEU A 58 0.14 -2.68 -9.03
C LEU A 58 0.34 -2.08 -10.43
N ASP A 59 0.90 -2.89 -11.34
CA ASP A 59 1.22 -2.48 -12.71
C ASP A 59 -0.04 -2.11 -13.52
N ASP A 60 -1.21 -2.64 -13.15
CA ASP A 60 -2.49 -2.30 -13.76
C ASP A 60 -3.15 -1.04 -13.19
N GLY A 61 -2.45 -0.32 -12.30
CA GLY A 61 -2.90 0.92 -11.67
C GLY A 61 -3.82 0.72 -10.47
N ARG A 62 -4.17 -0.51 -10.09
CA ARG A 62 -4.92 -0.80 -8.86
C ARG A 62 -3.99 -0.89 -7.66
N ALA A 63 -4.55 -0.81 -6.45
CA ALA A 63 -3.80 -1.00 -5.21
C ALA A 63 -4.11 -2.37 -4.58
N ALA A 64 -3.07 -3.06 -4.14
CA ALA A 64 -3.16 -4.22 -3.27
C ALA A 64 -3.26 -3.77 -1.80
N ALA A 65 -4.26 -4.28 -1.09
CA ALA A 65 -4.50 -3.92 0.30
C ALA A 65 -3.54 -4.64 1.26
N PRO A 66 -2.99 -3.98 2.29
CA PRO A 66 -2.09 -4.62 3.24
C PRO A 66 -2.81 -5.70 4.04
N THR A 67 -2.18 -6.85 4.26
CA THR A 67 -2.77 -7.94 5.04
C THR A 67 -2.96 -7.57 6.51
N LEU A 68 -2.13 -6.67 7.06
CA LEU A 68 -2.25 -6.17 8.43
C LEU A 68 -3.26 -5.03 8.60
N ALA A 69 -3.84 -4.51 7.51
CA ALA A 69 -4.79 -3.42 7.59
C ALA A 69 -6.14 -3.85 8.18
N PRO A 70 -6.82 -2.95 8.92
CA PRO A 70 -8.21 -3.13 9.32
C PRO A 70 -9.12 -3.41 8.12
N ASP A 71 -10.21 -4.13 8.38
CA ASP A 71 -11.17 -4.55 7.36
C ASP A 71 -11.77 -3.38 6.57
N ALA A 72 -12.05 -2.26 7.25
CA ALA A 72 -12.57 -1.04 6.63
C ALA A 72 -11.58 -0.46 5.61
N VAL A 73 -10.28 -0.46 5.94
CA VAL A 73 -9.18 0.03 5.09
C VAL A 73 -9.06 -0.83 3.83
N LYS A 74 -9.04 -2.16 3.99
CA LYS A 74 -9.00 -3.11 2.87
C LYS A 74 -10.20 -2.90 1.93
N LYS A 75 -11.40 -2.79 2.49
CA LYS A 75 -12.64 -2.56 1.72
C LYS A 75 -12.64 -1.21 1.02
N ALA A 76 -12.08 -0.17 1.63
CA ALA A 76 -11.94 1.15 0.99
C ALA A 76 -10.99 1.09 -0.22
N ILE A 77 -9.84 0.42 -0.09
CA ILE A 77 -8.89 0.20 -1.19
C ILE A 77 -9.57 -0.54 -2.34
N TRP A 78 -10.23 -1.67 -2.05
CA TRP A 78 -10.88 -2.47 -3.09
C TRP A 78 -12.09 -1.77 -3.71
N ALA A 79 -12.78 -0.88 -2.98
CA ALA A 79 -13.82 -0.05 -3.56
C ALA A 79 -13.22 0.98 -4.54
N ALA A 80 -12.20 1.72 -4.13
CA ALA A 80 -11.49 2.66 -4.99
C ALA A 80 -10.96 2.00 -6.27
N ASN A 81 -10.44 0.77 -6.19
CA ASN A 81 -10.01 -0.01 -7.37
C ASN A 81 -11.08 -0.14 -8.46
N LYS A 82 -12.38 -0.10 -8.12
CA LYS A 82 -13.48 -0.21 -9.11
C LYS A 82 -13.66 1.03 -9.98
N ILE A 83 -13.12 2.18 -9.57
CA ILE A 83 -13.27 3.45 -10.27
C ILE A 83 -11.96 3.95 -10.89
N ILE A 84 -10.87 3.21 -10.71
CA ILE A 84 -9.57 3.53 -11.32
C ILE A 84 -9.71 3.58 -12.84
N GLY A 85 -9.20 4.65 -13.44
CA GLY A 85 -9.23 4.86 -14.89
C GLY A 85 -10.52 5.50 -15.40
N LYS A 86 -11.56 5.68 -14.57
CA LYS A 86 -12.74 6.47 -14.96
C LYS A 86 -12.36 7.95 -15.21
N PRO A 87 -13.12 8.67 -16.04
CA PRO A 87 -12.86 10.08 -16.29
C PRO A 87 -13.13 10.94 -15.05
N TYR A 88 -12.43 12.07 -14.96
CA TYR A 88 -12.85 13.16 -14.09
C TYR A 88 -14.15 13.75 -14.61
N ARG A 89 -15.14 13.94 -13.73
CA ARG A 89 -16.38 14.64 -14.05
C ARG A 89 -16.82 15.47 -12.85
N TYR A 90 -16.94 16.78 -13.05
CA TYR A 90 -17.39 17.71 -12.01
C TYR A 90 -18.78 17.29 -11.49
N GLY A 91 -18.94 17.16 -10.17
CA GLY A 91 -20.13 16.66 -9.50
C GLY A 91 -20.32 15.13 -9.59
N GLY A 92 -19.39 14.41 -10.20
CA GLY A 92 -19.47 12.97 -10.41
C GLY A 92 -19.39 12.22 -9.08
N GLY A 93 -20.34 11.32 -8.82
CA GLY A 93 -20.42 10.55 -7.58
C GLY A 93 -21.17 11.22 -6.42
N HIS A 94 -21.71 12.43 -6.61
CA HIS A 94 -22.43 13.16 -5.55
C HIS A 94 -23.93 12.84 -5.44
N ALA A 95 -24.63 12.68 -6.57
CA ALA A 95 -26.05 12.31 -6.54
C ALA A 95 -26.28 10.86 -6.11
N ARG A 96 -25.31 9.98 -6.42
CA ARG A 96 -25.25 8.56 -6.03
C ARG A 96 -23.82 8.08 -6.17
N PHE A 97 -23.43 7.09 -5.38
CA PHE A 97 -22.06 6.56 -5.42
C PHE A 97 -21.67 5.97 -6.78
N ASN A 98 -22.54 5.21 -7.45
CA ASN A 98 -22.17 4.60 -8.74
C ASN A 98 -22.42 5.58 -9.90
N ASP A 99 -21.35 5.96 -10.59
CA ASP A 99 -21.39 6.98 -11.64
C ASP A 99 -20.43 6.66 -12.81
N SER A 100 -20.60 7.37 -13.93
CA SER A 100 -19.78 7.22 -15.13
C SER A 100 -18.42 7.89 -15.02
N GLY A 101 -18.28 8.88 -14.14
CA GLY A 101 -17.05 9.59 -13.81
C GLY A 101 -17.18 10.25 -12.44
N TYR A 102 -16.04 10.66 -11.89
CA TYR A 102 -15.95 11.12 -10.49
C TYR A 102 -15.14 12.41 -10.41
N ASP A 103 -15.56 13.34 -9.55
CA ASP A 103 -14.70 14.45 -9.15
C ASP A 103 -13.81 14.05 -7.96
N CYS A 104 -13.10 15.03 -7.38
CA CYS A 104 -12.18 14.81 -6.29
C CYS A 104 -12.86 14.24 -5.04
N SER A 105 -13.88 14.91 -4.51
CA SER A 105 -14.58 14.51 -3.30
C SER A 105 -15.50 13.30 -3.50
N GLY A 106 -16.09 13.14 -4.68
CA GLY A 106 -16.84 11.96 -5.07
C GLY A 106 -15.96 10.70 -5.15
N THR A 107 -14.71 10.84 -5.60
CA THR A 107 -13.71 9.74 -5.58
C THR A 107 -13.39 9.30 -4.15
N VAL A 108 -13.10 10.26 -3.27
CA VAL A 108 -12.81 9.99 -1.85
C VAL A 108 -14.02 9.32 -1.19
N SER A 109 -15.20 9.87 -1.39
CA SER A 109 -16.45 9.34 -0.85
C SER A 109 -16.76 7.91 -1.34
N PHE A 110 -16.48 7.60 -2.60
CA PHE A 110 -16.67 6.24 -3.14
C PHE A 110 -15.76 5.21 -2.45
N ALA A 111 -14.50 5.58 -2.22
CA ALA A 111 -13.56 4.73 -1.49
C ALA A 111 -14.04 4.50 -0.05
N LEU A 112 -14.33 5.59 0.69
CA LEU A 112 -14.75 5.53 2.09
C LEU A 112 -16.07 4.77 2.27
N ARG A 113 -17.00 4.87 1.31
CA ARG A 113 -18.24 4.07 1.31
C ARG A 113 -17.95 2.57 1.28
N GLY A 114 -16.91 2.15 0.58
CA GLY A 114 -16.45 0.76 0.58
C GLY A 114 -16.13 0.25 1.98
N GLY A 115 -15.44 1.09 2.77
CA GLY A 115 -15.11 0.84 4.17
C GLY A 115 -16.26 1.05 5.16
N LYS A 116 -17.45 1.48 4.69
CA LYS A 116 -18.57 1.94 5.52
C LYS A 116 -18.22 3.14 6.42
N LEU A 117 -17.32 4.00 5.96
CA LEU A 117 -16.83 5.18 6.71
C LEU A 117 -17.62 6.46 6.36
N VAL A 118 -18.49 6.39 5.36
CA VAL A 118 -19.46 7.44 5.01
C VAL A 118 -20.79 6.83 4.57
N GLU A 119 -21.89 7.45 4.98
CA GLU A 119 -23.25 7.02 4.61
C GLU A 119 -23.75 7.66 3.32
N SER A 120 -23.27 8.86 3.00
CA SER A 120 -23.60 9.62 1.79
C SER A 120 -22.33 10.26 1.19
N PRO A 121 -22.34 10.62 -0.10
CA PRO A 121 -21.25 11.38 -0.70
C PRO A 121 -21.07 12.73 -0.01
N LEU A 122 -19.83 13.07 0.34
CA LEU A 122 -19.45 14.37 0.90
C LEU A 122 -18.68 15.16 -0.14
N ASP A 123 -18.95 16.46 -0.26
CA ASP A 123 -18.09 17.40 -0.97
C ASP A 123 -16.83 17.74 -0.16
N SER A 124 -15.86 18.39 -0.81
CA SER A 124 -14.57 18.72 -0.18
C SER A 124 -14.72 19.65 1.03
N SER A 125 -15.68 20.57 1.03
CA SER A 125 -15.94 21.45 2.17
C SER A 125 -16.59 20.69 3.32
N SER A 126 -17.48 19.75 3.04
CA SER A 126 -18.08 18.86 4.03
C SER A 126 -17.01 18.00 4.73
N PHE A 127 -16.00 17.54 4.00
CA PHE A 127 -14.88 16.82 4.61
C PHE A 127 -14.11 17.65 5.65
N LEU A 128 -14.11 18.98 5.61
CA LEU A 128 -13.41 19.82 6.60
C LEU A 128 -13.91 19.60 8.05
N LYS A 129 -15.12 19.07 8.20
CA LYS A 129 -15.78 18.79 9.48
C LYS A 129 -16.05 17.30 9.70
N TRP A 130 -15.64 16.44 8.77
CA TRP A 130 -15.85 15.00 8.84
C TRP A 130 -14.89 14.38 9.87
N GLU A 131 -15.42 13.56 10.78
CA GLU A 131 -14.69 12.77 11.78
C GLU A 131 -13.67 13.56 12.61
N GLU A 132 -12.44 13.06 12.79
CA GLU A 132 -11.44 13.65 13.68
C GLU A 132 -10.42 14.53 12.92
N ALA A 133 -9.83 15.48 13.65
CA ALA A 133 -8.79 16.35 13.10
C ALA A 133 -7.43 15.66 13.09
N GLY A 134 -6.64 15.90 12.03
CA GLY A 134 -5.27 15.40 11.93
C GLY A 134 -5.16 14.17 11.04
N GLU A 135 -3.94 13.65 10.96
CA GLU A 135 -3.61 12.45 10.21
C GLU A 135 -4.01 11.21 11.02
N GLY A 136 -4.60 10.22 10.34
CA GLY A 136 -4.91 8.91 10.89
C GLY A 136 -3.84 7.88 10.55
N ASP A 137 -3.86 6.75 11.25
CA ASP A 137 -2.85 5.69 11.12
C ASP A 137 -2.92 4.96 9.76
N TRP A 138 -4.12 4.86 9.19
CA TRP A 138 -4.43 4.16 7.96
C TRP A 138 -5.08 5.05 6.91
N ILE A 139 -5.99 5.94 7.29
CA ILE A 139 -6.77 6.76 6.37
C ILE A 139 -6.63 8.22 6.75
N THR A 140 -6.09 9.02 5.85
CA THR A 140 -6.08 10.48 5.99
C THR A 140 -6.67 11.13 4.76
N VAL A 141 -7.81 11.81 4.91
CA VAL A 141 -8.39 12.71 3.92
C VAL A 141 -7.73 14.07 4.06
N TYR A 142 -7.11 14.54 2.98
CA TYR A 142 -6.62 15.91 2.88
C TYR A 142 -7.61 16.72 2.06
N THR A 143 -8.16 17.77 2.66
CA THR A 143 -9.26 18.53 2.06
C THR A 143 -9.17 20.04 2.25
N ASN A 144 -9.70 20.78 1.29
CA ASN A 144 -9.98 22.21 1.35
C ASN A 144 -11.21 22.54 0.46
N PRO A 145 -11.70 23.80 0.41
CA PRO A 145 -12.88 24.12 -0.40
C PRO A 145 -12.75 23.84 -1.90
N GLY A 146 -11.54 23.70 -2.44
CA GLY A 146 -11.30 23.48 -3.86
C GLY A 146 -10.98 22.04 -4.26
N HIS A 147 -10.51 21.19 -3.34
CA HIS A 147 -10.05 19.84 -3.66
C HIS A 147 -10.05 18.91 -2.44
N ALA A 148 -10.24 17.61 -2.69
CA ALA A 148 -10.06 16.56 -1.71
C ALA A 148 -9.32 15.36 -2.33
N PHE A 149 -8.41 14.77 -1.56
CA PHE A 149 -7.79 13.47 -1.86
C PHE A 149 -7.62 12.68 -0.57
N VAL A 150 -7.32 11.39 -0.68
CA VAL A 150 -7.14 10.52 0.50
C VAL A 150 -5.87 9.70 0.39
N VAL A 151 -5.13 9.59 1.48
CA VAL A 151 -4.06 8.60 1.64
C VAL A 151 -4.64 7.42 2.41
N ILE A 152 -4.55 6.22 1.84
CA ILE A 152 -5.02 4.98 2.45
C ILE A 152 -3.84 4.00 2.48
N ALA A 153 -3.41 3.64 3.69
CA ALA A 153 -2.28 2.75 3.95
C ALA A 153 -1.01 3.13 3.16
N GLY A 154 -0.69 4.44 3.12
CA GLY A 154 0.50 4.96 2.45
C GLY A 154 0.39 5.14 0.92
N LEU A 155 -0.79 4.95 0.32
CA LEU A 155 -1.04 5.28 -1.09
C LEU A 155 -2.08 6.37 -1.24
N ARG A 156 -1.81 7.32 -2.12
CA ARG A 156 -2.73 8.43 -2.40
C ARG A 156 -3.72 8.04 -3.50
N LEU A 157 -5.00 8.19 -3.22
CA LEU A 157 -6.08 8.21 -4.21
C LEU A 157 -6.44 9.66 -4.52
N ASP A 158 -6.23 10.08 -5.77
CA ASP A 158 -6.44 11.47 -6.19
C ASP A 158 -6.89 11.54 -7.65
N THR A 159 -7.67 12.57 -7.97
CA THR A 159 -8.09 12.89 -9.34
C THR A 159 -7.20 13.92 -10.03
N SER A 160 -6.45 14.71 -9.25
CA SER A 160 -5.44 15.63 -9.77
C SER A 160 -4.21 14.87 -10.25
N ALA A 161 -3.51 15.41 -11.26
CA ALA A 161 -2.24 14.85 -11.72
C ALA A 161 -1.03 15.33 -10.89
N SER A 162 -1.25 16.03 -9.77
CA SER A 162 -0.19 16.59 -8.93
C SER A 162 0.76 15.48 -8.50
N GLY A 163 2.07 15.64 -8.75
CA GLY A 163 3.08 14.64 -8.42
C GLY A 163 3.02 13.35 -9.26
N ASP A 164 2.27 13.31 -10.37
CA ASP A 164 2.25 12.19 -11.31
C ASP A 164 2.82 12.61 -12.68
N PRO A 165 3.96 12.02 -13.12
CA PRO A 165 4.56 12.30 -14.42
C PRO A 165 3.66 12.01 -15.62
N SER A 166 2.68 11.13 -15.48
CA SER A 166 1.80 10.74 -16.57
C SER A 166 0.79 11.85 -16.96
N GLY A 167 0.59 12.87 -16.12
CA GLY A 167 -0.36 13.96 -16.37
C GLY A 167 -1.84 13.57 -16.36
N ASN A 168 -2.18 12.31 -16.09
CA ASN A 168 -3.53 11.79 -16.25
C ASN A 168 -4.48 12.26 -15.13
N LYS A 169 -5.72 12.63 -15.49
CA LYS A 169 -6.77 13.12 -14.57
C LYS A 169 -7.91 12.13 -14.34
N GLY A 170 -8.55 12.21 -13.18
CA GLY A 170 -9.58 11.25 -12.73
C GLY A 170 -9.02 10.22 -11.74
N PRO A 171 -9.88 9.37 -11.14
CA PRO A 171 -9.52 8.52 -10.01
C PRO A 171 -8.32 7.63 -10.32
N ARG A 172 -7.22 7.83 -9.57
CA ARG A 172 -6.00 7.03 -9.68
C ARG A 172 -5.30 6.90 -8.34
N TRP A 173 -4.67 5.74 -8.14
CA TRP A 173 -3.67 5.54 -7.11
C TRP A 173 -2.34 6.13 -7.55
N ARG A 174 -1.66 6.80 -6.62
CA ARG A 174 -0.43 7.56 -6.87
C ARG A 174 0.47 7.47 -5.65
N PRO A 175 1.78 7.74 -5.81
CA PRO A 175 2.64 8.06 -4.68
C PRO A 175 2.08 9.25 -3.87
N VAL A 176 2.42 9.27 -2.59
CA VAL A 176 2.10 10.38 -1.68
C VAL A 176 2.82 11.65 -2.14
N LEU A 177 2.18 12.80 -1.93
CA LEU A 177 2.78 14.10 -2.24
C LEU A 177 3.93 14.42 -1.27
N ARG A 178 4.92 15.17 -1.74
CA ARG A 178 5.96 15.72 -0.86
C ARG A 178 5.44 16.81 0.08
N SER A 179 4.35 17.48 -0.29
CA SER A 179 3.72 18.55 0.51
C SER A 179 2.21 18.51 0.35
N THR A 180 1.52 18.71 1.47
CA THR A 180 0.06 18.81 1.59
C THR A 180 -0.38 20.21 2.03
N SER A 181 0.50 21.21 1.88
CA SER A 181 0.21 22.60 2.26
C SER A 181 -1.10 23.10 1.61
N GLY A 182 -1.91 23.80 2.40
CA GLY A 182 -3.23 24.30 1.98
C GLY A 182 -4.37 23.29 2.13
N PHE A 183 -4.09 22.08 2.65
CA PHE A 183 -5.11 21.09 2.99
C PHE A 183 -5.19 20.89 4.51
N LYS A 184 -6.40 20.59 5.00
CA LYS A 184 -6.60 20.06 6.35
C LYS A 184 -6.66 18.54 6.29
N ALA A 185 -5.97 17.88 7.24
CA ALA A 185 -6.04 16.44 7.43
C ALA A 185 -7.23 16.07 8.32
N ARG A 186 -7.95 15.01 7.94
CA ARG A 186 -9.10 14.43 8.65
C ARG A 186 -9.04 12.91 8.53
N HIS A 187 -9.45 12.18 9.56
CA HIS A 187 -9.40 10.72 9.56
C HIS A 187 -10.61 10.12 10.29
N PRO A 188 -11.02 8.88 9.98
CA PRO A 188 -12.05 8.18 10.72
C PRO A 188 -11.53 7.78 12.11
N GLU A 189 -12.37 7.86 13.14
CA GLU A 189 -11.98 7.44 14.49
C GLU A 189 -11.42 6.00 14.51
N GLY A 190 -10.24 5.83 15.10
CA GLY A 190 -9.55 4.55 15.20
C GLY A 190 -8.88 4.03 13.92
N LEU A 191 -8.75 4.88 12.89
CA LEU A 191 -8.11 4.58 11.60
C LEU A 191 -7.21 5.70 11.08
#